data_AF-A0A969DJB9-F1
#
_entry.id   AF-A0A969DJB9-F1
#
_cell.length_a   1.000
_cell.length_b   1.000
_cell.length_c   1.000
_cell.angle_alpha   90.00
_cell.angle_beta   90.00
_cell.angle_gamma   90.00
#
_symmetry.space_group_name_H-M   'P 1'
#
loop_
_entity.id
_entity.type
_entity.pdbx_description
1 polymer ?
#
loop_
_entity_poly.entity_id
_entity_poly.type
_entity_poly.pdbx_seq_one_letter_code
_entity_poly.pdbx_strand_id
1 'polypeptide(L)'
;MVRPGLALYGLGPRPEMGEGLRPALSLFTQVIFLKDHPSGRPIGYGREHTTSRRTRIATLPVGYNDGYPYRLSGKGEVLIRGRRAPVVGRVSMDYTMVDVGALPGVSSGDDVVLIGGSGEERIGALELADRSGTIIYEILTGIGKRVARVYTSREPRAAVEPASPRGFRLIRRPDSSDEAPVRR
;
A
#
# COMPACT_ATOMS: atom_id res chain seq x y z
N MET A 1 17.85 23.97 -20.51
CA MET A 1 17.25 23.88 -19.15
C MET A 1 16.26 22.71 -19.13
N VAL A 2 16.29 21.86 -18.10
CA VAL A 2 15.39 20.70 -17.94
C VAL A 2 14.54 20.82 -16.67
N ARG A 3 13.36 20.18 -16.63
CA ARG A 3 12.44 20.17 -15.49
C ARG A 3 12.15 18.72 -15.05
N PRO A 4 13.06 18.08 -14.30
CA PRO A 4 12.88 16.69 -13.89
C PRO A 4 11.76 16.60 -12.84
N GLY A 5 10.61 16.03 -13.22
CA GLY A 5 9.47 15.82 -12.32
C GLY A 5 9.55 14.48 -11.58
N LEU A 6 8.83 13.47 -12.08
CA LEU A 6 8.80 12.11 -11.50
C LEU A 6 10.18 11.49 -11.26
N ALA A 7 11.15 11.81 -12.12
CA ALA A 7 12.52 11.31 -11.99
C ALA A 7 13.15 11.66 -10.64
N LEU A 8 12.81 12.83 -10.05
CA LEU A 8 13.29 13.22 -8.71
C LEU A 8 12.73 12.32 -7.59
N TYR A 9 11.57 11.70 -7.84
CA TYR A 9 10.94 10.74 -6.93
C TYR A 9 11.30 9.29 -7.26
N GLY A 10 12.23 9.11 -8.21
CA GLY A 10 12.70 7.81 -8.66
C GLY A 10 11.66 7.01 -9.43
N LEU A 11 10.82 7.70 -10.21
CA LEU A 11 9.71 7.11 -10.95
C LEU A 11 9.72 7.61 -12.40
N GLY A 12 9.16 6.80 -13.30
CA GLY A 12 8.91 7.15 -14.70
C GLY A 12 7.40 7.08 -15.02
N PRO A 13 6.92 7.83 -16.02
CA PRO A 13 5.54 7.72 -16.50
C PRO A 13 5.27 6.42 -17.27
N ARG A 14 6.33 5.70 -17.63
CA ARG A 14 6.32 4.38 -18.29
C ARG A 14 7.40 3.50 -17.66
N PRO A 15 7.28 2.16 -17.72
CA PRO A 15 8.24 1.25 -17.10
C PRO A 15 9.69 1.53 -17.50
N GLU A 16 9.96 1.67 -18.80
CA GLU A 16 11.29 1.90 -19.36
C GLU A 16 11.92 3.23 -18.92
N MET A 17 11.08 4.23 -18.61
CA MET A 17 11.53 5.54 -18.14
C MET A 17 11.83 5.57 -16.63
N GLY A 18 11.45 4.52 -15.90
CA GLY A 18 11.75 4.34 -14.49
C GLY A 18 12.96 3.44 -14.24
N GLU A 19 13.52 2.81 -15.27
CA GLU A 19 14.65 1.89 -15.13
C GLU A 19 15.88 2.58 -14.53
N GLY A 20 16.54 1.91 -13.59
CA GLY A 20 17.68 2.46 -12.85
C GLY A 20 17.33 3.52 -11.81
N LEU A 21 16.07 3.98 -11.74
CA LEU A 21 15.62 4.90 -10.70
C LEU A 21 15.18 4.15 -9.44
N ARG A 22 15.37 4.78 -8.28
CA ARG A 22 14.98 4.22 -6.98
C ARG A 22 13.78 4.97 -6.42
N PRO A 23 12.59 4.35 -6.32
CA PRO A 23 11.40 4.99 -5.76
C PRO A 23 11.65 5.57 -4.37
N ALA A 24 11.30 6.85 -4.19
CA ALA A 24 11.51 7.58 -2.94
C ALA A 24 10.40 7.36 -1.89
N LEU A 25 9.26 6.80 -2.32
CA LEU A 25 8.06 6.64 -1.49
C LEU A 25 7.70 5.18 -1.29
N SER A 26 7.18 4.87 -0.11
CA SER A 26 6.42 3.65 0.15
C SER A 26 5.23 4.02 1.04
N LEU A 27 4.11 3.34 0.85
CA LEU A 27 2.85 3.56 1.54
C LEU A 27 2.43 2.26 2.21
N PHE A 28 2.17 2.34 3.51
CA PHE A 28 1.86 1.20 4.35
C PHE A 28 0.65 1.48 5.24
N THR A 29 0.01 0.41 5.69
CA THR A 29 -1.02 0.40 6.72
C THR A 29 -0.87 -0.89 7.53
N GLN A 30 -1.85 -1.25 8.35
CA GLN A 30 -1.84 -2.49 9.11
C GLN A 30 -3.21 -3.16 9.07
N VAL A 31 -3.25 -4.45 9.39
CA VAL A 31 -4.52 -5.16 9.65
C VAL A 31 -5.07 -4.70 11.00
N ILE A 32 -6.29 -4.14 11.04
CA ILE A 32 -6.93 -3.74 12.30
C ILE A 32 -7.98 -4.74 12.80
N PHE A 33 -8.51 -5.56 11.90
CA PHE A 33 -9.56 -6.51 12.21
C PHE A 33 -9.54 -7.68 11.23
N LEU A 34 -9.88 -8.87 11.72
CA LEU A 34 -9.98 -10.10 10.95
C LEU A 34 -11.30 -10.79 11.26
N LYS A 35 -11.94 -11.31 10.22
CA LYS A 35 -13.17 -12.09 10.37
C LYS A 35 -13.25 -13.23 9.38
N ASP A 36 -13.64 -14.40 9.89
CA ASP A 36 -13.98 -15.55 9.05
C ASP A 36 -15.39 -15.39 8.50
N HIS A 37 -15.52 -15.65 7.20
CA HIS A 37 -16.78 -15.59 6.47
C HIS A 37 -17.05 -16.94 5.78
N PRO A 38 -18.28 -17.46 5.85
CA PRO A 38 -18.68 -18.62 5.04
C PRO A 38 -18.72 -18.26 3.55
N SER A 39 -18.87 -19.27 2.69
CA SER A 39 -19.22 -19.04 1.27
C SER A 39 -20.61 -18.38 1.16
N GLY A 40 -20.84 -17.61 0.10
CA GLY A 40 -22.10 -16.92 -0.19
C GLY A 40 -22.33 -15.64 0.61
N ARG A 41 -21.33 -15.12 1.33
CA ARG A 41 -21.47 -13.90 2.14
C ARG A 41 -21.04 -12.66 1.34
N PRO A 42 -21.89 -11.62 1.26
CA PRO A 42 -21.51 -10.36 0.64
C PRO A 42 -20.52 -9.57 1.52
N ILE A 43 -19.55 -8.91 0.89
CA ILE A 43 -18.53 -8.08 1.53
C ILE A 43 -18.60 -6.65 0.98
N GLY A 44 -18.53 -5.67 1.89
CA GLY A 44 -18.49 -4.25 1.56
C GLY A 44 -19.82 -3.66 1.05
N TYR A 45 -19.76 -2.41 0.60
CA TYR A 45 -20.91 -1.67 0.08
C TYR A 45 -21.41 -2.24 -1.25
N GLY A 46 -22.72 -2.16 -1.48
CA GLY A 46 -23.34 -2.61 -2.73
C GLY A 46 -23.39 -4.12 -2.94
N ARG A 47 -22.77 -4.92 -2.05
CA ARG A 47 -22.73 -6.39 -2.13
C ARG A 47 -22.13 -6.91 -3.46
N GLU A 48 -21.25 -6.14 -4.09
CA GLU A 48 -20.64 -6.47 -5.38
C GLU A 48 -19.65 -7.64 -5.30
N HIS A 49 -19.09 -7.89 -4.12
CA HIS A 49 -18.29 -9.08 -3.86
C HIS A 49 -19.05 -10.03 -2.95
N THR A 50 -19.15 -11.29 -3.36
CA THR A 50 -19.69 -12.39 -2.56
C THR A 50 -18.64 -13.48 -2.47
N THR A 51 -18.35 -13.94 -1.26
CA THR A 51 -17.35 -14.98 -1.03
C THR A 51 -17.71 -16.27 -1.77
N SER A 52 -16.80 -16.81 -2.56
CA SER A 52 -17.00 -18.08 -3.28
C SER A 52 -16.71 -19.31 -2.41
N ARG A 53 -15.91 -19.13 -1.36
CA ARG A 53 -15.50 -20.15 -0.40
C ARG A 53 -15.50 -19.60 1.02
N ARG A 54 -15.39 -20.48 2.02
CA ARG A 54 -15.03 -20.06 3.37
C ARG A 54 -13.68 -19.35 3.29
N THR A 55 -13.62 -18.12 3.76
CA THR A 55 -12.43 -17.30 3.67
C THR A 55 -12.29 -16.36 4.86
N ARG A 56 -11.11 -15.75 5.03
CA ARG A 56 -10.83 -14.78 6.09
C ARG A 56 -10.62 -13.42 5.46
N ILE A 57 -11.33 -12.41 5.96
CA ILE A 57 -11.26 -11.03 5.47
C ILE A 57 -10.54 -10.17 6.51
N ALA A 58 -9.54 -9.43 6.05
CA ALA A 58 -8.84 -8.40 6.78
C ALA A 58 -9.45 -7.03 6.48
N THR A 59 -9.61 -6.21 7.52
CA THR A 59 -9.96 -4.79 7.39
C THR A 59 -8.72 -3.93 7.59
N LEU A 60 -8.49 -3.01 6.65
CA LEU A 60 -7.39 -2.06 6.65
C LEU A 60 -7.92 -0.64 6.89
N PRO A 61 -7.32 0.18 7.77
CA PRO A 61 -7.71 1.57 8.03
C PRO A 61 -7.13 2.50 6.94
N VAL A 62 -7.52 2.25 5.70
CA VAL A 62 -7.18 3.08 4.55
C VAL A 62 -8.31 3.07 3.55
N GLY A 63 -8.69 4.23 3.04
CA GLY A 63 -9.68 4.37 2.00
C GLY A 63 -9.36 5.48 1.01
N TYR A 64 -10.37 5.86 0.22
CA TYR A 64 -10.19 6.89 -0.81
C TYR A 64 -9.89 8.28 -0.25
N ASN A 65 -10.26 8.57 1.00
CA ASN A 65 -9.93 9.84 1.64
C ASN A 65 -8.45 9.94 2.08
N ASP A 66 -7.77 8.79 2.16
CA ASP A 66 -6.34 8.70 2.45
C ASP A 66 -5.50 8.62 1.16
N GLY A 67 -6.16 8.53 0.00
CA GLY A 67 -5.53 8.46 -1.32
C GLY A 67 -5.44 7.06 -1.92
N TYR A 68 -6.06 6.04 -1.30
CA TYR A 68 -6.16 4.72 -1.92
C TYR A 68 -7.32 4.71 -2.94
N PRO A 69 -7.06 4.57 -4.26
CA PRO A 69 -8.07 4.89 -5.26
C PRO A 69 -9.36 4.06 -5.11
N TYR A 70 -10.51 4.72 -5.10
CA TYR A 70 -11.82 4.05 -5.12
C TYR A 70 -11.93 3.07 -6.29
N ARG A 71 -11.32 3.41 -7.43
CA ARG A 71 -11.30 2.56 -8.62
C ARG A 71 -10.60 1.22 -8.40
N LEU A 72 -9.82 1.01 -7.34
CA LEU A 72 -9.26 -0.31 -7.01
C LEU A 72 -10.28 -1.27 -6.36
N SER A 73 -11.53 -0.85 -6.17
CA SER A 73 -12.62 -1.72 -5.70
C SER A 73 -12.69 -3.02 -6.52
N GLY A 74 -12.55 -4.16 -5.84
CA GLY A 74 -12.59 -5.50 -6.45
C GLY A 74 -11.47 -5.86 -7.43
N LYS A 75 -10.48 -4.99 -7.64
CA LYS A 75 -9.35 -5.23 -8.57
C LYS A 75 -7.98 -4.80 -8.06
N GLY A 76 -7.90 -4.20 -6.87
CA GLY A 76 -6.65 -3.88 -6.21
C GLY A 76 -6.04 -5.09 -5.51
N GLU A 77 -4.77 -4.98 -5.16
CA GLU A 77 -4.05 -5.93 -4.33
C GLU A 77 -3.19 -5.16 -3.34
N VAL A 78 -2.84 -5.81 -2.23
CA VAL A 78 -1.91 -5.31 -1.22
C VAL A 78 -0.89 -6.40 -0.90
N LEU A 79 0.25 -6.06 -0.31
CA LEU A 79 1.19 -7.07 0.20
C LEU A 79 1.02 -7.25 1.70
N ILE A 80 0.84 -8.49 2.14
CA ILE A 80 0.81 -8.88 3.55
C ILE A 80 1.77 -10.05 3.70
N ARG A 81 2.76 -9.92 4.60
CA ARG A 81 3.78 -10.95 4.83
C ARG A 81 4.49 -11.42 3.54
N GLY A 82 4.86 -10.47 2.68
CA GLY A 82 5.55 -10.74 1.41
C GLY A 82 4.70 -11.39 0.32
N ARG A 83 3.37 -11.45 0.48
CA ARG A 83 2.46 -12.04 -0.51
C ARG A 83 1.33 -11.10 -0.90
N ARG A 84 0.92 -11.16 -2.17
CA ARG A 84 -0.23 -10.42 -2.68
C ARG A 84 -1.54 -10.97 -2.11
N ALA A 85 -2.40 -10.06 -1.67
CA ALA A 85 -3.74 -10.34 -1.18
C ALA A 85 -4.75 -9.41 -1.87
N PRO A 86 -5.82 -9.93 -2.48
CA PRO A 86 -6.74 -9.13 -3.28
C PRO A 86 -7.68 -8.27 -2.43
N VAL A 87 -7.92 -7.04 -2.89
CA VAL A 87 -8.98 -6.17 -2.37
C VAL A 87 -10.33 -6.73 -2.79
N VAL A 88 -11.24 -6.87 -1.83
CA VAL A 88 -12.58 -7.40 -2.06
C VAL A 88 -13.66 -6.39 -1.71
N GLY A 89 -14.69 -6.33 -2.54
CA GLY A 89 -15.75 -5.34 -2.42
C GLY A 89 -15.27 -3.92 -2.74
N ARG A 90 -16.08 -2.93 -2.35
CA ARG A 90 -15.79 -1.52 -2.58
C ARG A 90 -14.83 -0.96 -1.54
N VAL A 91 -13.85 -0.20 -2.02
CA VAL A 91 -13.04 0.70 -1.17
C VAL A 91 -13.97 1.76 -0.59
N SER A 92 -13.96 1.92 0.73
CA SER A 92 -14.75 2.93 1.43
C SER A 92 -13.94 4.20 1.69
N MET A 93 -14.54 5.16 2.41
CA MET A 93 -13.87 6.43 2.71
C MET A 93 -12.58 6.23 3.50
N ASP A 94 -12.63 5.37 4.51
CA ASP A 94 -11.55 5.18 5.50
C ASP A 94 -11.11 3.71 5.63
N TYR A 95 -11.81 2.76 5.00
CA TYR A 95 -11.52 1.32 5.12
C TYR A 95 -11.50 0.58 3.79
N THR A 96 -10.65 -0.44 3.74
CA THR A 96 -10.53 -1.38 2.61
C THR A 96 -10.55 -2.81 3.15
N MET A 97 -11.28 -3.70 2.49
CA MET A 97 -11.33 -5.13 2.82
C MET A 97 -10.43 -5.93 1.89
N VAL A 98 -9.72 -6.90 2.45
CA VAL A 98 -8.76 -7.75 1.73
C VAL A 98 -9.01 -9.21 2.07
N ASP A 99 -9.07 -10.08 1.07
CA ASP A 99 -9.16 -11.52 1.28
C ASP A 99 -7.78 -12.10 1.60
N VAL A 100 -7.63 -12.62 2.81
CA VAL A 100 -6.40 -13.23 3.32
C VAL A 100 -6.57 -14.73 3.56
N GLY A 101 -7.64 -15.36 3.06
CA GLY A 101 -7.89 -16.79 3.26
C GLY A 101 -6.81 -17.72 2.68
N ALA A 102 -6.06 -17.25 1.70
CA ALA A 102 -4.91 -17.97 1.13
C ALA A 102 -3.59 -17.68 1.87
N LEU A 103 -3.58 -16.78 2.86
CA LEU A 103 -2.40 -16.36 3.63
C LEU A 103 -2.52 -16.86 5.08
N PRO A 104 -1.90 -17.99 5.44
CA PRO A 104 -1.94 -18.49 6.80
C PRO A 104 -1.13 -17.56 7.73
N GLY A 105 -1.59 -17.43 8.97
CA GLY A 105 -0.89 -16.68 10.02
C GLY A 105 -1.09 -15.17 10.00
N VAL A 106 -1.94 -14.64 9.12
CA VAL A 106 -2.29 -13.21 9.14
C VAL A 106 -3.00 -12.87 10.44
N SER A 107 -2.51 -11.84 11.12
CA SER A 107 -2.96 -11.41 12.44
C SER A 107 -3.24 -9.90 12.46
N SER A 108 -4.07 -9.45 13.40
CA SER A 108 -4.22 -8.00 13.64
C SER A 108 -2.88 -7.41 14.05
N GLY A 109 -2.54 -6.25 13.49
CA GLY A 109 -1.24 -5.58 13.64
C GLY A 109 -0.21 -5.96 12.58
N ASP A 110 -0.48 -6.94 11.70
CA ASP A 110 0.42 -7.23 10.58
C ASP A 110 0.52 -6.01 9.64
N ASP A 111 1.75 -5.69 9.24
CA ASP A 111 2.04 -4.65 8.27
C ASP A 111 1.50 -5.01 6.88
N VAL A 112 0.96 -3.99 6.22
CA VAL A 112 0.39 -4.10 4.88
C VAL A 112 1.01 -3.05 3.97
N VAL A 113 1.57 -3.49 2.84
CA VAL A 113 2.14 -2.60 1.82
C VAL A 113 1.10 -2.29 0.75
N LEU A 114 0.82 -1.01 0.55
CA LEU A 114 -0.03 -0.50 -0.53
C LEU A 114 0.81 -0.04 -1.73
N ILE A 115 1.97 0.57 -1.46
CA ILE A 115 2.98 0.96 -2.46
C ILE A 115 4.35 0.66 -1.85
N GLY A 116 5.21 -0.10 -2.52
CA GLY A 116 6.52 -0.48 -2.01
C GLY A 116 6.80 -1.97 -2.19
N GLY A 117 7.82 -2.48 -1.50
CA GLY A 117 8.21 -3.89 -1.54
C GLY A 117 7.98 -4.60 -0.20
N SER A 118 7.77 -5.91 -0.27
CA SER A 118 7.74 -6.83 0.88
C SER A 118 8.29 -8.18 0.42
N GLY A 119 9.45 -8.59 0.93
CA GLY A 119 10.18 -9.73 0.36
C GLY A 119 10.49 -9.51 -1.12
N GLU A 120 10.24 -10.53 -1.94
CA GLU A 120 10.43 -10.49 -3.40
C GLU A 120 9.29 -9.78 -4.15
N GLU A 121 8.16 -9.51 -3.47
CA GLU A 121 6.99 -8.87 -4.08
C GLU A 121 7.06 -7.34 -3.98
N ARG A 122 6.50 -6.66 -4.98
CA ARG A 122 6.41 -5.20 -5.03
C ARG A 122 5.10 -4.76 -5.65
N ILE A 123 4.50 -3.71 -5.09
CA ILE A 123 3.40 -2.96 -5.70
C ILE A 123 3.89 -1.55 -6.02
N GLY A 124 3.87 -1.19 -7.30
CA GLY A 124 4.33 0.12 -7.77
C GLY A 124 3.21 1.16 -7.86
N ALA A 125 3.56 2.45 -7.78
CA ALA A 125 2.58 3.52 -8.02
C ALA A 125 2.05 3.52 -9.47
N LEU A 126 2.90 3.13 -10.44
CA LEU A 126 2.48 2.96 -11.83
C LEU A 126 1.47 1.81 -11.99
N GLU A 127 1.70 0.68 -11.33
CA GLU A 127 0.77 -0.46 -11.31
C GLU A 127 -0.61 -0.05 -10.76
N LEU A 128 -0.64 0.73 -9.68
CA LEU A 128 -1.90 1.26 -9.14
C LEU A 128 -2.59 2.21 -10.12
N ALA A 129 -1.82 3.01 -10.85
CA ALA A 129 -2.33 3.94 -11.86
C ALA A 129 -3.00 3.17 -13.00
N ASP A 130 -2.32 2.18 -13.57
CA ASP A 130 -2.81 1.34 -14.65
C ASP A 130 -4.09 0.61 -14.23
N ARG A 131 -4.08 -0.02 -13.05
CA ARG A 131 -5.27 -0.68 -12.50
C ARG A 131 -6.42 0.27 -12.22
N SER A 132 -6.13 1.51 -11.85
CA SER A 132 -7.15 2.53 -11.59
C SER A 132 -7.62 3.24 -12.86
N GLY A 133 -6.99 3.00 -14.02
CA GLY A 133 -7.27 3.72 -15.26
C GLY A 133 -6.92 5.20 -15.17
N THR A 134 -5.76 5.51 -14.56
CA THR A 134 -5.25 6.87 -14.41
C THR A 134 -3.72 6.92 -14.62
N ILE A 135 -3.10 8.08 -14.37
CA ILE A 135 -1.67 8.32 -14.45
C ILE A 135 -1.02 8.28 -13.06
N ILE A 136 0.26 7.95 -13.03
CA ILE A 136 1.06 7.85 -11.79
C ILE A 136 1.03 9.13 -10.94
N TYR A 137 0.93 10.31 -11.56
CA TYR A 137 0.81 11.58 -10.84
C TYR A 137 -0.42 11.61 -9.94
N GLU A 138 -1.59 11.19 -10.44
CA GLU A 138 -2.83 11.18 -9.65
C GLU A 138 -2.73 10.24 -8.44
N ILE A 139 -2.01 9.11 -8.57
CA ILE A 139 -1.76 8.20 -7.45
C ILE A 139 -0.91 8.89 -6.38
N LEU A 140 0.20 9.51 -6.77
CA LEU A 140 1.13 10.13 -5.82
C LEU A 140 0.54 11.38 -5.15
N THR A 141 -0.12 12.24 -5.94
CA THR A 141 -0.74 13.46 -5.43
C THR A 141 -2.04 13.19 -4.68
N GLY A 142 -2.68 12.04 -4.94
CA GLY A 142 -3.90 11.61 -4.24
C GLY A 142 -3.67 11.27 -2.77
N ILE A 143 -2.43 10.98 -2.35
CA ILE A 143 -2.08 10.72 -0.94
C ILE A 143 -2.35 12.00 -0.13
N GLY A 144 -3.48 12.03 0.57
CA GLY A 144 -4.00 13.21 1.24
C GLY A 144 -3.29 13.55 2.55
N LYS A 145 -3.59 14.72 3.15
CA LYS A 145 -2.93 15.22 4.38
C LYS A 145 -3.11 14.33 5.62
N ARG A 146 -4.14 13.46 5.63
CA ARG A 146 -4.42 12.51 6.71
C ARG A 146 -3.33 11.44 6.88
N VAL A 147 -2.63 11.13 5.80
CA VAL A 147 -1.54 10.15 5.82
C VAL A 147 -0.29 10.79 6.44
N ALA A 148 0.22 10.23 7.53
CA ALA A 148 1.46 10.69 8.12
C ALA A 148 2.66 10.44 7.16
N ARG A 149 3.53 11.44 6.98
CA ARG A 149 4.77 11.29 6.21
C ARG A 149 5.92 11.11 7.16
N VAL A 150 6.68 10.05 6.95
CA VAL A 150 7.93 9.78 7.67
C VAL A 150 9.08 9.92 6.69
N TYR A 151 9.94 10.90 6.90
CA TYR A 151 11.11 11.13 6.07
C TYR A 151 12.29 10.34 6.63
N THR A 152 12.93 9.54 5.77
CA THR A 152 14.15 8.82 6.12
C THR A 152 15.34 9.63 5.60
N SER A 153 15.79 10.60 6.39
CA SER A 153 17.01 11.34 6.08
C SER A 153 18.24 10.54 6.53
N ARG A 154 19.36 10.70 5.80
CA ARG A 154 20.67 10.20 6.24
C ARG A 154 21.28 11.04 7.36
N GLU A 155 20.79 12.27 7.55
CA GLU A 155 21.16 13.18 8.65
C GLU A 155 19.95 13.50 9.54
N PRO A 156 20.12 13.62 10.86
CA PRO A 156 19.02 13.93 11.77
C PRO A 156 18.54 15.37 11.54
N ARG A 157 17.44 15.55 10.81
CA ARG A 157 16.63 16.77 10.95
C ARG A 157 15.61 16.55 12.06
N ALA A 158 15.36 17.61 12.81
CA ALA A 158 14.32 17.65 13.84
C ALA A 158 13.06 16.97 13.33
N ALA A 159 12.61 15.95 14.05
CA ALA A 159 11.44 15.17 13.69
C ALA A 159 10.27 16.15 13.45
N VAL A 160 9.74 16.15 12.22
CA VAL A 160 8.44 16.76 11.99
C VAL A 160 7.46 15.84 12.69
N GLU A 161 6.88 16.30 13.80
CA GLU A 161 5.87 15.52 14.51
C GLU A 161 4.75 15.16 13.52
N PRO A 162 4.46 13.86 13.31
CA PRO A 162 3.32 13.50 12.50
C PRO A 162 2.07 14.09 13.18
N ALA A 163 1.24 14.79 12.41
CA ALA A 163 -0.09 15.18 12.86
C ALA A 163 -0.83 13.90 13.24
N SER A 164 -0.89 13.59 14.53
CA SER A 164 -1.36 12.30 15.05
C SER A 164 -2.72 11.92 14.47
N PRO A 165 -2.83 10.77 13.78
CA PRO A 165 -4.10 10.09 13.64
C PRO A 165 -4.01 8.76 14.38
N ARG A 166 -5.07 8.45 15.12
CA ARG A 166 -5.26 7.19 15.85
C ARG A 166 -4.77 5.99 15.03
N GLY A 167 -3.84 5.21 15.58
CA GLY A 167 -3.47 3.88 15.09
C GLY A 167 -2.25 3.76 14.18
N PHE A 168 -1.56 4.85 13.80
CA PHE A 168 -0.35 4.75 12.96
C PHE A 168 0.92 4.68 13.80
N ARG A 169 1.60 3.52 13.81
CA ARG A 169 2.98 3.40 14.28
C ARG A 169 3.94 3.68 13.12
N LEU A 170 5.11 4.22 13.46
CA LEU A 170 6.23 4.34 12.56
C LEU A 170 6.71 2.92 12.20
N ILE A 171 6.27 2.39 11.05
CA ILE A 171 6.72 1.09 10.55
C ILE A 171 8.19 1.28 10.12
N ARG A 172 9.13 0.74 10.91
CA ARG A 172 10.50 0.55 10.44
C ARG A 172 10.45 -0.44 9.29
N ARG A 173 11.14 -0.12 8.18
CA ARG A 173 11.27 -1.03 7.03
C ARG A 173 11.54 -2.47 7.51
N PRO A 174 10.80 -3.48 7.04
CA PRO A 174 11.33 -4.82 7.01
C PRO A 174 12.46 -4.84 5.97
N ASP A 175 13.64 -5.29 6.40
CA ASP A 175 14.91 -5.39 5.66
C ASP A 175 15.67 -4.10 5.37
N SER A 176 16.39 -3.62 6.39
CA SER A 176 17.78 -3.22 6.24
C SER A 176 18.67 -4.42 6.59
N SER A 177 18.84 -5.35 5.65
CA SER A 177 19.99 -6.25 5.70
C SER A 177 21.25 -5.43 5.43
N ASP A 178 22.26 -5.73 6.23
CA ASP A 178 23.52 -5.01 6.42
C ASP A 178 24.29 -4.68 5.15
N GLU A 179 25.08 -3.61 5.30
CA GLU A 179 26.31 -3.34 4.56
C GLU A 179 27.04 -4.61 4.10
N ALA A 180 27.19 -4.77 2.79
CA ALA A 180 28.42 -5.35 2.26
C ALA A 180 29.36 -4.18 1.94
N PRO A 181 30.53 -4.04 2.60
CA PRO A 181 31.50 -3.04 2.21
C PRO A 181 32.03 -3.44 0.84
N VAL A 182 31.92 -2.51 -0.12
CA VAL A 182 32.67 -2.59 -1.38
C VAL A 182 34.16 -2.64 -1.01
N ARG A 183 34.75 -3.84 -1.11
CA ARG A 183 36.19 -4.04 -0.91
C ARG A 183 36.91 -3.68 -2.20
N ARG A 184 37.71 -2.61 -2.07
CA ARG A 184 38.87 -2.14 -2.86
C ARG A 184 38.62 -1.74 -4.30
#